data_AF-A0A524IXX3-F1
#
_entry.id   AF-A0A524IXX3-F1
#
_cell.length_a   1.000
_cell.length_b   1.000
_cell.length_c   1.000
_cell.angle_alpha   90.00
_cell.angle_beta   90.00
_cell.angle_gamma   90.00
#
_symmetry.space_group_name_H-M   'P 1'
#
loop_
_entity.id
_entity.type
_entity.pdbx_description
1 polymer ?
#
loop_
_entity_poly.entity_id
_entity_poly.type
_entity_poly.pdbx_seq_one_letter_code
_entity_poly.pdbx_strand_id
1 'polypeptide(L)'
;MGENLLADEQSPYLRQHATNPVAWQPWGDDALEQARRLDRPIFLSIGYATCHWCHVMAHESFEDPDVAALLNRDFVCIKVDREERPDIDAVYMTVCQIMTGHGGWPLTVILTPEEAPFFATTYVPRETGRGRVGMLDLLPRIAEVWETRRADVDRSAAEITEALRRVTNVEPGPAPGLAELEAATHMLVAGFDPSHGGFSVAPKFPSPHTLTFLLRTWDRTGDGTLLDKVVMTLDAMRRGGIHDQLGGGFHRYSTDAEWRLPHFEKMLYDQALLSVAYTEAWSATGEKRFADVACST
;
A
#
# COMPACT_ATOMS: atom_id res chain seq x y z
N MET A 1 18.27 27.36 1.67
CA MET A 1 17.14 26.56 1.15
C MET A 1 17.74 25.47 0.31
N GLY A 2 17.38 24.21 0.54
CA GLY A 2 17.81 23.11 -0.31
C GLY A 2 17.20 23.25 -1.70
N GLU A 3 17.88 22.72 -2.71
CA GLU A 3 17.40 22.68 -4.09
C GLU A 3 16.60 21.39 -4.30
N ASN A 4 15.57 21.45 -5.16
CA ASN A 4 14.83 20.26 -5.60
C ASN A 4 15.58 19.64 -6.78
N LEU A 5 15.96 18.37 -6.66
CA LEU A 5 16.83 17.66 -7.60
C LEU A 5 16.06 16.68 -8.52
N LEU A 6 14.73 16.66 -8.46
CA LEU A 6 13.94 15.68 -9.21
C LEU A 6 13.78 16.00 -10.71
N ALA A 7 14.25 17.17 -11.18
CA ALA A 7 14.11 17.58 -12.58
C ALA A 7 14.91 16.67 -13.54
N ASP A 8 16.03 16.13 -13.07
CA ASP A 8 16.96 15.31 -13.87
C ASP A 8 16.67 13.79 -13.76
N GLU A 9 15.67 13.40 -12.96
CA GLU A 9 15.30 12.00 -12.77
C GLU A 9 14.66 11.39 -14.02
N GLN A 10 14.87 10.10 -14.24
CA GLN A 10 14.27 9.39 -15.38
C GLN A 10 12.78 9.12 -15.15
N SER A 11 12.38 8.81 -13.92
CA SER A 11 10.99 8.58 -13.54
C SER A 11 10.10 9.77 -13.92
N PRO A 12 9.05 9.55 -14.73
CA PRO A 12 8.02 10.57 -14.96
C PRO A 12 7.30 10.98 -13.67
N TYR A 13 7.13 10.04 -12.72
CA TYR A 13 6.52 10.32 -11.43
C TYR A 13 7.37 11.28 -10.59
N LEU A 14 8.69 11.06 -10.50
CA LEU A 14 9.58 11.96 -9.77
C LEU A 14 9.62 13.35 -10.42
N ARG A 15 9.74 13.42 -11.75
CA ARG A 15 9.74 14.70 -12.49
C ARG A 15 8.47 15.51 -12.31
N GLN A 16 7.31 14.87 -12.07
CA GLN A 16 6.07 15.58 -11.77
C GLN A 16 6.18 16.43 -10.48
N HIS A 17 7.09 16.07 -9.57
CA HIS A 17 7.35 16.81 -8.33
C HIS A 17 8.53 17.79 -8.41
N ALA A 18 9.16 17.94 -9.58
CA ALA A 18 10.36 18.79 -9.75
C ALA A 18 10.10 20.28 -9.51
N THR A 19 8.85 20.73 -9.66
CA THR A 19 8.46 22.13 -9.42
C THR A 19 7.90 22.37 -8.02
N ASN A 20 7.81 21.34 -7.18
CA ASN A 20 7.30 21.49 -5.82
C ASN A 20 8.26 22.36 -4.99
N PRO A 21 7.74 23.23 -4.10
CA PRO A 21 8.57 24.03 -3.20
C PRO A 21 9.37 23.20 -2.18
N VAL A 22 9.01 21.92 -1.99
CA VAL A 22 9.80 20.98 -1.20
C VAL A 22 11.13 20.70 -1.91
N ALA A 23 12.23 20.77 -1.18
CA ALA A 23 13.58 20.47 -1.65
C ALA A 23 13.79 18.97 -1.76
N TRP A 24 13.04 18.33 -2.66
CA TRP A 24 13.08 16.90 -2.88
C TRP A 24 14.43 16.45 -3.44
N GLN A 25 14.89 15.31 -2.95
CA GLN A 25 16.02 14.57 -3.49
C GLN A 25 15.58 13.16 -3.88
N PRO A 26 16.18 12.56 -4.91
CA PRO A 26 16.03 11.14 -5.16
C PRO A 26 16.67 10.33 -4.02
N TRP A 27 16.31 9.06 -3.89
CA TRP A 27 17.00 8.17 -2.97
C TRP A 27 18.43 7.90 -3.46
N GLY A 28 19.43 8.21 -2.64
CA GLY A 28 20.83 7.96 -2.94
C GLY A 28 21.77 8.42 -1.83
N ASP A 29 23.05 8.08 -1.98
CA ASP A 29 24.09 8.35 -0.98
C ASP A 29 24.20 9.84 -0.63
N ASP A 30 24.03 10.74 -1.60
CA ASP A 30 24.10 12.20 -1.39
C ASP A 30 23.06 12.69 -0.38
N ALA A 31 21.81 12.23 -0.51
CA ALA A 31 20.71 12.60 0.38
C ALA A 31 20.91 12.02 1.79
N LEU A 32 21.39 10.77 1.86
CA LEU A 32 21.68 10.08 3.13
C LEU A 32 22.86 10.73 3.87
N GLU A 33 23.92 11.07 3.15
CA GLU A 33 25.07 11.79 3.72
C GLU A 33 24.69 13.20 4.15
N GLN A 34 23.84 13.90 3.38
CA GLN A 34 23.29 15.19 3.80
C GLN A 34 22.52 15.07 5.11
N ALA A 35 21.67 14.06 5.28
CA ALA A 35 20.92 13.83 6.53
C ALA A 35 21.86 13.65 7.72
N ARG A 36 22.94 12.88 7.54
CA ARG A 36 23.97 12.67 8.58
C ARG A 36 24.73 13.94 8.90
N ARG A 37 25.16 14.69 7.89
CA ARG A 37 25.90 15.94 8.06
C ARG A 37 25.07 17.02 8.78
N LEU A 38 23.77 17.08 8.49
CA LEU A 38 22.87 18.06 9.08
C LEU A 38 22.26 17.60 10.42
N ASP A 39 22.45 16.34 10.81
CA ASP A 39 21.74 15.67 11.92
C ASP A 39 20.21 15.92 11.87
N ARG A 40 19.63 15.69 10.69
CA ARG A 40 18.20 15.87 10.44
C ARG A 40 17.54 14.55 10.08
N PRO A 41 16.31 14.31 10.54
CA PRO A 41 15.55 13.15 10.11
C PRO A 41 15.25 13.23 8.61
N ILE A 42 15.10 12.06 8.00
CA ILE A 42 14.70 11.93 6.60
C ILE A 42 13.18 11.85 6.54
N PHE A 43 12.55 12.71 5.73
CA PHE A 43 11.16 12.54 5.32
C PHE A 43 11.13 11.75 4.02
N LEU A 44 10.81 10.45 4.09
CA LEU A 44 10.71 9.57 2.94
C LEU A 44 9.26 9.49 2.45
N SER A 45 9.04 9.86 1.19
CA SER A 45 7.73 9.74 0.54
C SER A 45 7.80 8.84 -0.70
N ILE A 46 7.19 7.66 -0.59
CA ILE A 46 7.13 6.67 -1.67
C ILE A 46 5.75 6.72 -2.34
N GLY A 47 5.73 6.76 -3.67
CA GLY A 47 4.52 6.69 -4.47
C GLY A 47 4.82 6.20 -5.88
N TYR A 48 3.87 6.35 -6.80
CA TYR A 48 4.01 5.96 -8.21
C TYR A 48 3.00 6.73 -9.07
N ALA A 49 3.21 6.74 -10.39
CA ALA A 49 2.51 7.64 -11.32
C ALA A 49 0.98 7.52 -11.33
N THR A 50 0.42 6.33 -11.08
CA THR A 50 -1.04 6.08 -11.13
C THR A 50 -1.72 6.13 -9.76
N CYS A 51 -0.97 6.39 -8.69
CA CYS A 51 -1.46 6.46 -7.32
C CYS A 51 -2.33 7.71 -7.08
N HIS A 52 -3.64 7.54 -6.97
CA HIS A 52 -4.57 8.65 -6.71
C HIS A 52 -4.22 9.47 -5.47
N TRP A 53 -4.07 8.80 -4.30
CA TRP A 53 -3.80 9.51 -3.05
C TRP A 53 -2.43 10.17 -3.02
N CYS A 54 -1.48 9.70 -3.84
CA CYS A 54 -0.18 10.35 -3.98
C CYS A 54 -0.33 11.71 -4.66
N HIS A 55 -1.17 11.79 -5.70
CA HIS A 55 -1.52 13.06 -6.36
C HIS A 55 -2.31 13.98 -5.44
N VAL A 56 -3.29 13.45 -4.71
CA VAL A 56 -4.05 14.24 -3.72
C VAL A 56 -3.12 14.85 -2.68
N MET A 57 -2.24 14.04 -2.06
CA MET A 57 -1.30 14.53 -1.06
C MET A 57 -0.28 15.52 -1.65
N ALA A 58 0.15 15.32 -2.89
CA ALA A 58 1.04 16.25 -3.56
C ALA A 58 0.41 17.63 -3.74
N HIS A 59 -0.80 17.68 -4.29
CA HIS A 59 -1.54 18.92 -4.51
C HIS A 59 -1.94 19.61 -3.20
N GLU A 60 -2.40 18.84 -2.20
CA GLU A 60 -2.81 19.43 -0.92
C GLU A 60 -1.63 19.86 -0.05
N SER A 61 -0.50 19.15 -0.09
CA SER A 61 0.59 19.32 0.89
C SER A 61 1.94 19.64 0.27
N PHE A 62 2.40 18.89 -0.74
CA PHE A 62 3.76 19.08 -1.27
C PHE A 62 3.90 20.31 -2.18
N GLU A 63 2.79 20.82 -2.73
CA GLU A 63 2.73 22.07 -3.49
C GLU A 63 2.49 23.30 -2.59
N ASP A 64 2.08 23.09 -1.34
CA ASP A 64 1.78 24.15 -0.38
C ASP A 64 3.07 24.76 0.22
N PRO A 65 3.28 26.09 0.11
CA PRO A 65 4.49 26.73 0.62
C PRO A 65 4.69 26.61 2.14
N ASP A 66 3.63 26.55 2.93
CA ASP A 66 3.73 26.49 4.40
C ASP A 66 4.20 25.10 4.83
N VAL A 67 3.60 24.05 4.24
CA VAL A 67 4.04 22.66 4.46
C VAL A 67 5.48 22.47 3.96
N ALA A 68 5.81 22.98 2.77
CA ALA A 68 7.16 22.89 2.23
C ALA A 68 8.20 23.63 3.07
N ALA A 69 7.85 24.78 3.66
CA ALA A 69 8.73 25.49 4.58
C ALA A 69 9.06 24.65 5.82
N LEU A 70 8.07 23.96 6.40
CA LEU A 70 8.29 23.04 7.53
C LEU A 70 9.17 21.86 7.13
N LEU A 71 8.87 21.21 6.01
CA LEU A 71 9.65 20.10 5.48
C LEU A 71 11.12 20.49 5.25
N ASN A 72 11.35 21.58 4.51
CA ASN A 72 12.70 22.05 4.17
C ASN A 72 13.49 22.55 5.38
N ARG A 73 12.81 23.02 6.43
CA ARG A 73 13.46 23.49 7.66
C ARG A 73 14.00 22.33 8.47
N ASP A 74 13.22 21.27 8.65
CA ASP A 74 13.48 20.26 9.67
C ASP A 74 13.94 18.90 9.11
N PHE A 75 13.71 18.62 7.82
CA PHE A 75 13.93 17.30 7.24
C PHE A 75 14.88 17.35 6.04
N VAL A 76 15.48 16.19 5.73
CA VAL A 76 15.95 15.88 4.38
C VAL A 76 14.84 15.12 3.66
N CYS A 77 14.28 15.73 2.61
CA CYS A 77 13.10 15.20 1.94
C CYS A 77 13.49 14.31 0.76
N ILE A 78 13.18 13.02 0.83
CA ILE A 78 13.47 12.04 -0.21
C ILE A 78 12.17 11.56 -0.85
N LYS A 79 12.11 11.62 -2.19
CA LYS A 79 11.00 11.11 -3.00
C LYS A 79 11.44 9.84 -3.72
N VAL A 80 10.61 8.80 -3.64
CA VAL A 80 10.89 7.51 -4.30
C VAL A 80 9.73 7.11 -5.19
N ASP A 81 10.05 6.68 -6.40
CA ASP A 81 9.14 5.95 -7.28
C ASP A 81 9.22 4.46 -6.96
N ARG A 82 8.10 3.90 -6.51
CA ARG A 82 7.96 2.47 -6.25
C ARG A 82 8.22 1.63 -7.48
N GLU A 83 7.85 2.10 -8.67
CA GLU A 83 8.00 1.32 -9.90
C GLU A 83 9.48 1.16 -10.30
N GLU A 84 10.33 2.13 -9.95
CA GLU A 84 11.78 2.05 -10.16
C GLU A 84 12.52 1.40 -8.98
N ARG A 85 12.03 1.59 -7.74
CA ARG A 85 12.63 1.05 -6.50
C ARG A 85 11.65 0.20 -5.67
N PRO A 86 11.18 -0.94 -6.20
CA PRO A 86 10.29 -1.83 -5.47
C PRO A 86 10.96 -2.48 -4.25
N ASP A 87 12.29 -2.54 -4.23
CA ASP A 87 13.11 -3.00 -3.12
C ASP A 87 12.98 -2.09 -1.89
N ILE A 88 13.06 -0.78 -2.08
CA ILE A 88 12.88 0.22 -1.02
C ILE A 88 11.43 0.22 -0.54
N ASP A 89 10.49 0.22 -1.49
CA ASP A 89 9.06 0.19 -1.20
C ASP A 89 8.67 -1.00 -0.31
N ALA A 90 9.12 -2.21 -0.64
CA ALA A 90 8.76 -3.42 0.10
C ALA A 90 9.21 -3.37 1.58
N VAL A 91 10.43 -2.89 1.83
CA VAL A 91 10.98 -2.73 3.18
C VAL A 91 10.13 -1.77 4.00
N TYR A 92 9.90 -0.57 3.48
CA TYR A 92 9.19 0.46 4.24
C TYR A 92 7.67 0.24 4.30
N MET A 93 7.09 -0.49 3.34
CA MET A 93 5.71 -0.96 3.43
C MET A 93 5.53 -1.93 4.60
N THR A 94 6.50 -2.84 4.79
CA THR A 94 6.50 -3.78 5.92
C THR A 94 6.63 -3.02 7.25
N VAL A 95 7.48 -1.99 7.30
CA VAL A 95 7.58 -1.09 8.46
C VAL A 95 6.23 -0.45 8.78
N CYS A 96 5.54 0.12 7.78
CA CYS A 96 4.22 0.72 7.98
C CYS A 96 3.20 -0.31 8.52
N GLN A 97 3.20 -1.53 7.98
CA GLN A 97 2.32 -2.60 8.44
C GLN A 97 2.62 -3.03 9.88
N ILE A 98 3.90 -3.13 10.27
CA ILE A 98 4.30 -3.42 11.66
C ILE A 98 3.78 -2.33 12.61
N MET A 99 3.90 -1.07 12.22
CA MET A 99 3.56 0.07 13.08
C MET A 99 2.06 0.35 13.15
N THR A 100 1.33 0.18 12.05
CA THR A 100 -0.07 0.63 11.91
C THR A 100 -1.07 -0.50 11.73
N GLY A 101 -0.60 -1.74 11.51
CA GLY A 101 -1.44 -2.89 11.19
C GLY A 101 -1.98 -2.89 9.74
N HIS A 102 -1.69 -1.84 8.96
CA HIS A 102 -2.12 -1.71 7.58
C HIS A 102 -1.02 -1.04 6.73
N GLY A 103 -1.23 -0.97 5.42
CA GLY A 103 -0.28 -0.36 4.48
C GLY A 103 -1.00 0.25 3.29
N GLY A 104 -0.29 1.08 2.54
CA GLY A 104 -0.83 1.76 1.37
C GLY A 104 0.04 2.91 0.90
N TRP A 105 -0.38 3.54 -0.21
CA TRP A 105 0.31 4.68 -0.81
C TRP A 105 -0.59 5.93 -0.79
N PRO A 106 -0.03 7.14 -0.66
CA PRO A 106 1.38 7.44 -0.50
C PRO A 106 1.91 6.89 0.83
N LEU A 107 3.14 6.38 0.81
CA LEU A 107 3.78 5.84 1.99
C LEU A 107 4.72 6.92 2.55
N THR A 108 4.43 7.38 3.76
CA THR A 108 5.15 8.45 4.45
C THR A 108 5.90 7.85 5.63
N VAL A 109 7.23 7.89 5.59
CA VAL A 109 8.08 7.32 6.63
C VAL A 109 9.09 8.36 7.08
N ILE A 110 9.34 8.44 8.39
CA ILE A 110 10.40 9.26 8.96
C ILE A 110 11.51 8.36 9.46
N LEU A 111 12.72 8.62 8.98
CA LEU A 111 13.91 7.84 9.30
C LEU A 111 14.93 8.69 10.05
N THR A 112 15.77 8.03 10.85
CA THR A 112 17.03 8.64 11.29
C THR A 112 18.00 8.79 10.10
N PRO A 113 19.08 9.58 10.23
CA PRO A 113 20.16 9.64 9.23
C PRO A 113 20.84 8.29 8.90
N GLU A 114 20.66 7.29 9.77
CA GLU A 114 21.12 5.91 9.60
C GLU A 114 20.03 5.00 9.00
N GLU A 115 19.02 5.60 8.37
CA GLU A 115 17.93 4.91 7.65
C GLU A 115 16.99 4.11 8.56
N ALA A 116 17.09 4.28 9.89
CA ALA A 116 16.25 3.55 10.83
C ALA A 116 14.87 4.24 10.99
N PRO A 117 13.75 3.55 10.72
CA PRO A 117 12.43 4.15 10.78
C PRO A 117 11.93 4.31 12.22
N PHE A 118 11.36 5.46 12.54
CA PHE A 118 10.72 5.71 13.84
C PHE A 118 9.29 6.25 13.74
N PHE A 119 8.82 6.55 12.53
CA PHE A 119 7.43 6.90 12.25
C PHE A 119 7.05 6.41 10.86
N ALA A 120 5.85 5.85 10.71
CA ALA A 120 5.31 5.47 9.41
C ALA A 120 3.80 5.66 9.37
N THR A 121 3.30 6.14 8.24
CA THR A 121 1.88 6.26 7.94
C THR A 121 1.67 6.25 6.43
N THR A 122 0.41 6.32 6.01
CA THR A 122 0.05 6.42 4.60
C THR A 122 -0.21 7.88 4.20
N TYR A 123 -1.45 8.20 3.86
CA TYR A 123 -1.91 9.54 3.52
C TYR A 123 -1.99 10.45 4.75
N VAL A 124 -1.41 11.65 4.65
CA VAL A 124 -1.53 12.73 5.64
C VAL A 124 -2.14 13.96 4.95
N PRO A 125 -3.31 14.46 5.39
CA PRO A 125 -3.90 15.67 4.82
C PRO A 125 -3.08 16.91 5.18
N ARG A 126 -3.30 18.03 4.48
CA ARG A 126 -2.66 19.31 4.82
C ARG A 126 -3.00 19.77 6.24
N GLU A 127 -4.29 19.81 6.54
CA GLU A 127 -4.88 20.33 7.79
C GLU A 127 -5.39 19.20 8.68
N THR A 128 -5.35 19.41 9.99
CA THR A 128 -5.95 18.47 10.95
C THR A 128 -7.47 18.49 10.84
N GLY A 129 -8.07 17.31 10.70
CA GLY A 129 -9.52 17.18 10.53
C GLY A 129 -9.99 15.74 10.54
N ARG A 130 -11.28 15.54 10.83
CA ARG A 130 -11.97 14.22 10.80
C ARG A 130 -11.18 13.10 11.52
N GLY A 131 -10.59 13.42 12.68
CA GLY A 131 -9.85 12.44 13.49
C GLY A 131 -8.45 12.09 12.98
N ARG A 132 -7.91 12.84 12.01
CA ARG A 132 -6.54 12.67 11.49
C ARG A 132 -5.74 13.95 11.70
N VAL A 133 -4.48 13.79 12.11
CA VAL A 133 -3.51 14.89 12.21
C VAL A 133 -3.03 15.26 10.80
N GLY A 134 -3.01 16.54 10.49
CA GLY A 134 -2.50 17.05 9.22
C GLY A 134 -1.00 17.38 9.24
N MET A 135 -0.42 17.60 8.07
CA MET A 135 1.00 17.91 7.88
C MET A 135 1.46 19.13 8.68
N LEU A 136 0.64 20.19 8.74
CA LEU A 136 0.96 21.41 9.47
C LEU A 136 1.11 21.21 10.98
N ASP A 137 0.43 20.21 11.56
CA ASP A 137 0.55 19.85 12.98
C ASP A 137 1.54 18.70 13.21
N LEU A 138 1.63 17.77 12.26
CA LEU A 138 2.45 16.56 12.38
C LEU A 138 3.94 16.89 12.31
N LEU A 139 4.36 17.68 11.31
CA LEU A 139 5.78 17.97 11.07
C LEU A 139 6.45 18.70 12.25
N PRO A 140 5.85 19.76 12.84
CA PRO A 140 6.45 20.43 13.99
C PRO A 140 6.58 19.52 15.21
N ARG A 141 5.61 18.62 15.44
CA ARG A 141 5.67 17.66 16.56
C ARG A 141 6.78 16.64 16.38
N ILE A 142 6.99 16.16 15.15
CA ILE A 142 8.10 15.24 14.85
C ILE A 142 9.44 15.95 15.05
N ALA A 143 9.58 17.19 14.56
CA ALA A 143 10.78 18.00 14.76
C ALA A 143 11.07 18.25 16.26
N GLU A 144 10.05 18.60 17.04
CA GLU A 144 10.18 18.76 18.49
C GLU A 144 10.63 17.46 19.18
N VAL A 145 10.05 16.32 18.81
CA VAL A 145 10.45 15.01 19.35
C VAL A 145 11.90 14.69 18.99
N TRP A 146 12.33 14.99 17.76
CA TRP A 146 13.72 14.81 17.32
C TRP A 146 14.71 15.60 18.17
N GLU A 147 14.41 16.88 18.43
CA GLU A 147 15.29 17.79 19.16
C GLU A 147 15.29 17.52 20.68
N THR A 148 14.11 17.28 21.26
CA THR A 148 13.93 17.23 22.72
C THR A 148 13.98 15.83 23.31
N ARG A 149 13.71 14.80 22.49
CA ARG A 149 13.50 13.41 22.92
C ARG A 149 14.24 12.41 22.03
N ARG A 150 15.47 12.75 21.61
CA ARG A 150 16.30 11.91 20.72
C ARG A 150 16.46 10.46 21.22
N ALA A 151 16.65 10.26 22.52
CA ALA A 151 16.76 8.92 23.10
C ALA A 151 15.48 8.06 22.93
N ASP A 152 14.30 8.68 22.91
CA ASP A 152 13.05 7.96 22.65
C ASP A 152 12.92 7.60 21.18
N VAL A 153 13.39 8.47 20.28
CA VAL A 153 13.47 8.20 18.83
C VAL A 153 14.38 7.01 18.55
N ASP A 154 15.60 7.02 19.09
CA ASP A 154 16.57 5.96 18.86
C ASP A 154 16.06 4.60 19.39
N ARG A 155 15.39 4.61 20.55
CA ARG A 155 14.76 3.41 21.11
C ARG A 155 13.64 2.89 20.20
N SER A 156 12.74 3.77 19.75
CA SER A 156 11.66 3.39 18.84
C SER A 156 12.21 2.83 17.52
N ALA A 157 13.23 3.47 16.96
CA ALA A 157 13.89 3.03 15.74
C ALA A 157 14.52 1.63 15.89
N ALA A 158 15.18 1.37 17.02
CA ALA A 158 15.75 0.06 17.32
C ALA A 158 14.68 -1.04 17.45
N GLU A 159 13.57 -0.76 18.15
CA GLU A 159 12.45 -1.69 18.31
C GLU A 159 11.80 -2.06 16.97
N ILE A 160 11.56 -1.07 16.10
CA ILE A 160 10.99 -1.27 14.77
C ILE A 160 11.96 -2.04 13.88
N THR A 161 13.26 -1.69 13.91
CA THR A 161 14.29 -2.39 13.14
C THR A 161 14.39 -3.86 13.53
N GLU A 162 14.29 -4.16 14.84
CA GLU A 162 14.30 -5.55 15.32
C GLU A 162 13.01 -6.29 14.97
N ALA A 163 11.85 -5.63 14.99
CA ALA A 163 10.61 -6.21 14.48
C ALA A 163 10.72 -6.53 12.99
N LEU A 164 11.26 -5.61 12.19
CA LEU A 164 11.48 -5.81 10.76
C LEU A 164 12.40 -7.00 10.50
N ARG A 165 13.55 -7.09 11.19
CA ARG A 165 14.48 -8.23 11.09
C ARG A 165 13.82 -9.57 11.37
N ARG A 166 12.91 -9.64 12.35
CA ARG A 166 12.19 -10.89 12.66
C ARG A 166 11.25 -11.33 11.55
N VAL A 167 10.69 -10.38 10.79
CA VAL A 167 9.79 -10.67 9.66
C VAL A 167 10.58 -10.95 8.37
N THR A 168 11.74 -10.33 8.19
CA THR A 168 12.57 -10.51 6.98
C THR A 168 13.56 -11.66 7.07
N ASN A 169 14.09 -11.97 8.27
CA ASN A 169 15.00 -13.11 8.49
C ASN A 169 14.26 -14.40 8.85
N VAL A 170 13.11 -14.65 8.22
CA VAL A 170 12.46 -15.96 8.30
C VAL A 170 13.20 -16.89 7.35
N GLU A 171 14.07 -17.74 7.92
CA GLU A 171 14.58 -18.92 7.20
C GLU A 171 13.39 -19.66 6.60
N PRO A 172 13.41 -20.03 5.31
CA PRO A 172 12.32 -20.78 4.70
C PRO A 172 12.05 -22.04 5.53
N GLY A 173 10.93 -22.04 6.25
CA GLY A 173 10.45 -23.21 6.94
C GLY A 173 10.04 -24.30 5.94
N PRO A 174 9.75 -25.52 6.41
CA PRO A 174 9.08 -26.50 5.56
C PRO A 174 7.80 -25.89 4.98
N ALA A 175 7.44 -26.29 3.77
CA ALA A 175 6.19 -25.87 3.15
C ALA A 175 5.01 -26.17 4.10
N PRO A 176 3.97 -25.30 4.16
CA PRO A 176 2.82 -25.51 5.03
C PRO A 176 2.18 -26.89 4.81
N GLY A 177 1.87 -27.59 5.90
CA GLY A 177 1.18 -28.87 5.87
C GLY A 177 -0.33 -28.73 5.78
N LEU A 178 -1.03 -29.86 5.81
CA LEU A 178 -2.51 -29.88 5.71
C LEU A 178 -3.18 -29.13 6.86
N ALA A 179 -2.62 -29.22 8.07
CA ALA A 179 -3.18 -28.55 9.24
C ALA A 179 -3.13 -27.02 9.11
N GLU A 180 -2.04 -26.47 8.56
CA GLU A 180 -1.92 -25.03 8.30
C GLU A 180 -2.88 -24.57 7.21
N LEU A 181 -3.06 -25.38 6.16
CA LEU A 181 -4.02 -25.10 5.09
C LEU A 181 -5.46 -25.10 5.64
N GLU A 182 -5.83 -26.06 6.48
CA GLU A 182 -7.15 -26.14 7.12
C GLU A 182 -7.39 -24.95 8.05
N ALA A 183 -6.40 -24.56 8.86
CA ALA A 183 -6.48 -23.37 9.70
C ALA A 183 -6.69 -22.10 8.87
N ALA A 184 -5.94 -21.94 7.77
CA ALA A 184 -6.11 -20.82 6.85
C ALA A 184 -7.49 -20.80 6.21
N THR A 185 -8.02 -21.96 5.78
CA THR A 185 -9.38 -22.08 5.26
C THR A 185 -10.41 -21.63 6.30
N HIS A 186 -10.31 -22.09 7.55
CA HIS A 186 -11.22 -21.68 8.62
C HIS A 186 -11.19 -20.18 8.87
N MET A 187 -10.00 -19.57 8.91
CA MET A 187 -9.86 -18.12 9.08
C MET A 187 -10.52 -17.33 7.94
N LEU A 188 -10.30 -17.75 6.69
CA LEU A 188 -10.90 -17.12 5.52
C LEU A 188 -12.43 -17.27 5.52
N VAL A 189 -12.93 -18.47 5.80
CA VAL A 189 -14.38 -18.74 5.88
C VAL A 189 -15.03 -17.89 6.97
N ALA A 190 -14.37 -17.68 8.11
CA ALA A 190 -14.87 -16.82 9.18
C ALA A 190 -14.92 -15.33 8.80
N GLY A 191 -14.02 -14.89 7.90
CA GLY A 191 -13.98 -13.51 7.39
C GLY A 191 -14.86 -13.25 6.16
N PHE A 192 -15.59 -14.25 5.66
CA PHE A 192 -16.43 -14.11 4.49
C PHE A 192 -17.65 -13.20 4.73
N ASP A 193 -17.94 -12.31 3.80
CA ASP A 193 -19.16 -11.48 3.79
C ASP A 193 -20.31 -12.22 3.06
N PRO A 194 -21.29 -12.78 3.79
CA PRO A 194 -22.40 -13.51 3.17
C PRO A 194 -23.46 -12.61 2.53
N SER A 195 -23.37 -11.29 2.68
CA SER A 195 -24.31 -10.35 2.07
C SER A 195 -23.83 -9.91 0.68
N HIS A 196 -22.53 -9.63 0.55
CA HIS A 196 -21.97 -9.04 -0.68
C HIS A 196 -20.81 -9.84 -1.27
N GLY A 197 -20.44 -11.01 -0.72
CA GLY A 197 -19.28 -11.80 -1.12
C GLY A 197 -17.96 -11.10 -0.78
N GLY A 198 -16.83 -11.80 -0.85
CA GLY A 198 -15.52 -11.26 -0.48
C GLY A 198 -15.12 -11.52 0.97
N PHE A 199 -13.90 -11.12 1.31
CA PHE A 199 -13.19 -11.52 2.54
C PHE A 199 -12.60 -10.34 3.31
N SER A 200 -13.06 -9.13 2.99
CA SER A 200 -12.69 -7.90 3.68
C SER A 200 -13.92 -7.01 3.87
N VAL A 201 -13.82 -6.08 4.83
CA VAL A 201 -14.78 -4.98 4.99
C VAL A 201 -14.51 -3.87 3.96
N ALA A 202 -15.12 -2.70 4.14
CA ALA A 202 -14.81 -1.50 3.34
C ALA A 202 -13.54 -0.78 3.87
N PRO A 203 -12.62 -0.32 3.00
CA PRO A 203 -12.59 -0.53 1.55
C PRO A 203 -12.30 -2.00 1.20
N LYS A 204 -12.97 -2.49 0.15
CA LYS A 204 -13.04 -3.92 -0.18
C LYS A 204 -12.17 -4.28 -1.37
N PHE A 205 -11.27 -5.25 -1.19
CA PHE A 205 -10.28 -5.66 -2.19
C PHE A 205 -10.62 -7.02 -2.81
N PRO A 206 -10.46 -7.20 -4.14
CA PRO A 206 -10.80 -8.43 -4.84
C PRO A 206 -10.11 -9.71 -4.32
N SER A 207 -8.87 -9.58 -3.84
CA SER A 207 -8.07 -10.66 -3.23
C SER A 207 -8.09 -11.99 -4.03
N PRO A 208 -7.71 -11.99 -5.32
CA PRO A 208 -7.83 -13.16 -6.20
C PRO A 208 -7.03 -14.40 -5.73
N HIS A 209 -5.94 -14.19 -4.98
CA HIS A 209 -5.17 -15.28 -4.36
C HIS A 209 -5.99 -16.06 -3.31
N THR A 210 -6.86 -15.37 -2.56
CA THR A 210 -7.81 -16.02 -1.65
C THR A 210 -8.82 -16.87 -2.42
N LEU A 211 -9.32 -16.36 -3.55
CA LEU A 211 -10.29 -17.08 -4.37
C LEU A 211 -9.70 -18.36 -4.96
N THR A 212 -8.51 -18.26 -5.56
CA THR A 212 -7.78 -19.42 -6.13
C THR A 212 -7.35 -20.42 -5.05
N PHE A 213 -6.98 -19.96 -3.85
CA PHE A 213 -6.73 -20.84 -2.69
C PHE A 213 -7.98 -21.63 -2.28
N LEU A 214 -9.14 -20.98 -2.21
CA LEU A 214 -10.39 -21.64 -1.86
C LEU A 214 -10.86 -22.61 -2.96
N LEU A 215 -10.66 -22.29 -4.25
CA LEU A 215 -10.92 -23.22 -5.35
C LEU A 215 -10.06 -24.49 -5.25
N ARG A 216 -8.76 -24.35 -4.98
CA ARG A 216 -7.87 -25.50 -4.79
C ARG A 216 -8.22 -26.32 -3.55
N THR A 217 -8.68 -25.65 -2.49
CA THR A 217 -9.14 -26.32 -1.28
C THR A 217 -10.41 -27.11 -1.56
N TRP A 218 -11.38 -26.52 -2.27
CA TRP A 218 -12.60 -27.20 -2.73
C TRP A 218 -12.27 -28.42 -3.58
N ASP A 219 -11.40 -28.30 -4.58
CA ASP A 219 -11.02 -29.41 -5.47
C ASP A 219 -10.40 -30.58 -4.68
N ARG A 220 -9.60 -30.27 -3.64
CA ARG A 220 -8.97 -31.26 -2.77
C ARG A 220 -9.94 -31.93 -1.80
N THR A 221 -10.90 -31.21 -1.23
CA THR A 221 -11.75 -31.70 -0.13
C THR A 221 -13.15 -32.10 -0.57
N GLY A 222 -13.62 -31.60 -1.70
CA GLY A 222 -15.01 -31.72 -2.15
C GLY A 222 -16.00 -30.83 -1.40
N ASP A 223 -15.55 -29.91 -0.53
CA ASP A 223 -16.43 -29.03 0.25
C ASP A 223 -17.05 -27.93 -0.63
N GLY A 224 -18.24 -28.21 -1.18
CA GLY A 224 -18.97 -27.30 -2.05
C GLY A 224 -19.26 -25.92 -1.45
N THR A 225 -19.25 -25.78 -0.11
CA THR A 225 -19.47 -24.49 0.54
C THR A 225 -18.35 -23.49 0.25
N LEU A 226 -17.14 -23.97 -0.04
CA LEU A 226 -16.01 -23.12 -0.44
C LEU A 226 -16.18 -22.61 -1.87
N LEU A 227 -16.65 -23.46 -2.80
CA LEU A 227 -16.96 -23.07 -4.16
C LEU A 227 -18.07 -22.02 -4.19
N ASP A 228 -19.13 -22.20 -3.39
CA ASP A 228 -20.24 -21.24 -3.29
C ASP A 228 -19.77 -19.83 -2.89
N LYS A 229 -18.81 -19.74 -1.95
CA LYS A 229 -18.23 -18.46 -1.52
C LYS A 229 -17.42 -17.79 -2.63
N VAL A 230 -16.65 -18.57 -3.39
CA VAL A 230 -15.89 -18.04 -4.55
C VAL A 230 -16.85 -17.54 -5.62
N VAL A 231 -17.83 -18.35 -6.00
CA VAL A 231 -18.88 -18.00 -6.98
C VAL A 231 -19.61 -16.73 -6.57
N MET A 232 -20.07 -16.65 -5.32
CA MET A 232 -20.76 -15.48 -4.79
C MET A 232 -19.89 -14.23 -4.88
N THR A 233 -18.61 -14.33 -4.51
CA THR A 233 -17.66 -13.20 -4.55
C THR A 233 -17.43 -12.72 -5.97
N LEU A 234 -17.10 -13.63 -6.90
CA LEU A 234 -16.85 -13.31 -8.30
C LEU A 234 -18.09 -12.72 -8.98
N ASP A 235 -19.29 -13.23 -8.69
CA ASP A 235 -20.52 -12.67 -9.24
C ASP A 235 -20.89 -11.32 -8.63
N ALA A 236 -20.58 -11.08 -7.36
CA ALA A 236 -20.78 -9.77 -6.74
C ALA A 236 -19.86 -8.72 -7.37
N MET A 237 -18.57 -9.03 -7.52
CA MET A 237 -17.61 -8.13 -8.16
C MET A 237 -17.97 -7.84 -9.61
N ARG A 238 -18.30 -8.88 -10.41
CA ARG A 238 -18.69 -8.73 -11.82
C ARG A 238 -19.90 -7.82 -12.01
N ARG A 239 -20.87 -7.88 -11.09
CA ARG A 239 -22.10 -7.07 -11.11
C ARG A 239 -21.93 -5.69 -10.46
N GLY A 240 -20.84 -5.48 -9.73
CA GLY A 240 -20.51 -4.24 -9.06
C GLY A 240 -19.83 -3.21 -9.97
N GLY A 241 -19.73 -1.98 -9.49
CA GLY A 241 -18.97 -0.92 -10.15
C GLY A 241 -17.45 -1.10 -10.05
N ILE A 242 -16.97 -2.06 -9.24
CA ILE A 242 -15.56 -2.46 -9.27
C ILE A 242 -15.15 -3.09 -10.61
N HIS A 243 -16.05 -3.78 -11.29
CA HIS A 243 -15.85 -4.21 -12.67
C HIS A 243 -16.25 -3.07 -13.61
N ASP A 244 -15.34 -2.63 -14.48
CA ASP A 244 -15.64 -1.58 -15.44
C ASP A 244 -16.61 -2.12 -16.50
N GLN A 245 -17.88 -1.75 -16.34
CA GLN A 245 -19.00 -2.21 -17.17
C GLN A 245 -18.93 -1.71 -18.62
N LEU A 246 -18.03 -0.75 -18.92
CA LEU A 246 -17.88 -0.16 -20.25
C LEU A 246 -16.59 -0.62 -20.93
N GLY A 247 -15.47 -0.53 -20.21
CA GLY A 247 -14.13 -0.80 -20.73
C GLY A 247 -13.57 -2.18 -20.43
N GLY A 248 -14.23 -2.98 -19.57
CA GLY A 248 -13.70 -4.26 -19.09
C GLY A 248 -12.61 -4.10 -18.04
N GLY A 249 -12.22 -5.20 -17.41
CA GLY A 249 -11.28 -5.23 -16.29
C GLY A 249 -11.84 -4.63 -15.01
N PHE A 250 -11.01 -4.63 -13.96
CA PHE A 250 -11.38 -4.30 -12.60
C PHE A 250 -10.60 -3.10 -12.06
N HIS A 251 -11.31 -2.23 -11.36
CA HIS A 251 -10.71 -1.24 -10.49
C HIS A 251 -10.11 -1.90 -9.24
N ARG A 252 -9.08 -1.28 -8.67
CA ARG A 252 -8.24 -1.88 -7.63
C ARG A 252 -9.02 -2.32 -6.39
N TYR A 253 -9.98 -1.51 -5.95
CA TYR A 253 -10.83 -1.81 -4.79
C TYR A 253 -12.13 -1.01 -4.85
N SER A 254 -13.13 -1.45 -4.06
CA SER A 254 -14.35 -0.69 -3.81
C SER A 254 -14.21 0.10 -2.51
N THR A 255 -14.64 1.35 -2.47
CA THR A 255 -14.66 2.12 -1.21
C THR A 255 -15.79 1.69 -0.27
N ASP A 256 -16.77 0.93 -0.79
CA ASP A 256 -17.89 0.38 -0.05
C ASP A 256 -17.85 -1.16 0.01
N ALA A 257 -18.73 -1.75 0.82
CA ALA A 257 -18.78 -3.20 1.03
C ALA A 257 -19.52 -3.94 -0.11
N GLU A 258 -20.37 -3.23 -0.85
CA GLU A 258 -21.28 -3.73 -1.87
C GLU A 258 -20.64 -3.86 -3.26
N TRP A 259 -19.35 -3.50 -3.40
CA TRP A 259 -18.61 -3.44 -4.66
C TRP A 259 -19.09 -2.37 -5.64
N ARG A 260 -19.74 -1.30 -5.17
CA ARG A 260 -20.42 -0.31 -6.02
C ARG A 260 -19.54 0.86 -6.44
N LEU A 261 -18.83 1.48 -5.50
CA LEU A 261 -18.05 2.69 -5.74
C LEU A 261 -16.56 2.34 -5.90
N PRO A 262 -16.03 2.25 -7.13
CA PRO A 262 -14.64 1.90 -7.35
C PRO A 262 -13.70 3.04 -6.96
N HIS A 263 -12.50 2.64 -6.52
CA HIS A 263 -11.33 3.49 -6.64
C HIS A 263 -10.76 3.32 -8.06
N PHE A 264 -10.95 4.32 -8.93
CA PHE A 264 -10.84 4.25 -10.40
C PHE A 264 -9.46 3.85 -10.99
N GLU A 265 -8.49 3.50 -10.18
CA GLU A 265 -7.20 2.93 -10.57
C GLU A 265 -7.36 1.47 -11.04
N LYS A 266 -6.68 1.09 -12.13
CA LYS A 266 -6.59 -0.32 -12.59
C LYS A 266 -5.14 -0.74 -12.63
N MET A 267 -4.78 -1.77 -11.86
CA MET A 267 -3.42 -2.29 -11.81
C MET A 267 -3.31 -3.57 -12.65
N LEU A 268 -2.22 -3.70 -13.40
CA LEU A 268 -1.98 -4.85 -14.28
C LEU A 268 -1.97 -6.18 -13.50
N TYR A 269 -1.34 -6.22 -12.33
CA TYR A 269 -1.29 -7.43 -11.51
C TYR A 269 -2.69 -7.83 -11.00
N ASP A 270 -3.56 -6.86 -10.70
CA ASP A 270 -4.95 -7.15 -10.30
C ASP A 270 -5.71 -7.76 -11.48
N GLN A 271 -5.54 -7.21 -12.69
CA GLN A 271 -6.16 -7.78 -13.91
C GLN A 271 -5.70 -9.21 -14.15
N ALA A 272 -4.38 -9.43 -14.15
CA ALA A 272 -3.80 -10.73 -14.42
C ALA A 272 -4.29 -11.79 -13.42
N LEU A 273 -4.27 -11.47 -12.13
CA LEU A 273 -4.70 -12.42 -11.09
C LEU A 273 -6.22 -12.64 -11.08
N LEU A 274 -7.02 -11.62 -11.41
CA LEU A 274 -8.47 -11.79 -11.56
C LEU A 274 -8.83 -12.62 -12.79
N SER A 275 -8.15 -12.41 -13.92
CA SER A 275 -8.35 -13.24 -15.13
C SER A 275 -8.07 -14.72 -14.82
N VAL A 276 -7.03 -15.02 -14.03
CA VAL A 276 -6.76 -16.38 -13.53
C VAL A 276 -7.90 -16.88 -12.63
N ALA A 277 -8.33 -16.11 -11.65
CA ALA A 277 -9.40 -16.52 -10.72
C ALA A 277 -10.74 -16.78 -11.45
N TYR A 278 -11.12 -15.94 -12.42
CA TYR A 278 -12.30 -16.13 -13.24
C TYR A 278 -12.17 -17.34 -14.19
N THR A 279 -10.97 -17.61 -14.72
CA THR A 279 -10.70 -18.81 -15.51
C THR A 279 -10.81 -20.09 -14.69
N GLU A 280 -10.21 -20.11 -13.49
CA GLU A 280 -10.32 -21.26 -12.57
C GLU A 280 -11.78 -21.49 -12.14
N ALA A 281 -12.55 -20.42 -11.87
CA ALA A 281 -13.98 -20.52 -11.56
C ALA A 281 -14.82 -21.04 -12.74
N TRP A 282 -14.50 -20.64 -13.98
CA TRP A 282 -15.12 -21.21 -15.16
C TRP A 282 -14.82 -22.71 -15.28
N SER A 283 -13.58 -23.13 -15.06
CA SER A 283 -13.21 -24.54 -15.07
C SER A 283 -13.94 -25.35 -13.98
N ALA A 284 -14.12 -24.78 -12.78
CA ALA A 284 -14.79 -25.43 -11.66
C ALA A 284 -16.31 -25.59 -11.87
N THR A 285 -16.94 -24.62 -12.53
CA THR A 285 -18.42 -24.51 -12.59
C THR A 285 -19.01 -24.79 -13.97
N GLY A 286 -18.22 -24.68 -15.03
CA GLY A 286 -18.69 -24.71 -16.43
C GLY A 286 -19.47 -23.46 -16.85
N GLU A 287 -19.61 -22.46 -15.98
CA GLU A 287 -20.48 -21.32 -16.22
C GLU A 287 -19.84 -20.25 -17.09
N LYS A 288 -20.39 -20.04 -18.29
CA LYS A 288 -19.83 -19.14 -19.31
C LYS A 288 -19.62 -17.69 -18.82
N ARG A 289 -20.43 -17.21 -17.87
CA ARG A 289 -20.30 -15.86 -17.32
C ARG A 289 -18.92 -15.57 -16.70
N PHE A 290 -18.22 -16.59 -16.21
CA PHE A 290 -16.87 -16.42 -15.68
C PHE A 290 -15.82 -16.37 -16.80
N ALA A 291 -15.98 -17.19 -17.86
CA ALA A 291 -15.13 -17.12 -19.05
C ALA A 291 -15.22 -15.76 -19.76
N ASP A 292 -16.43 -15.23 -19.88
CA ASP A 292 -16.66 -13.93 -20.54
C ASP A 292 -15.90 -12.80 -19.80
N VAL A 293 -15.90 -12.82 -18.46
CA VAL A 293 -15.12 -11.84 -17.65
C VAL A 293 -13.62 -12.07 -17.76
N ALA A 294 -13.16 -13.32 -17.73
CA ALA A 294 -11.74 -13.62 -17.89
C ALA A 294 -11.17 -13.09 -19.22
N CYS A 295 -11.97 -13.14 -20.29
CA CYS A 295 -11.62 -12.60 -21.60
C CYS A 295 -11.68 -11.07 -21.68
N SER A 296 -12.52 -10.42 -20.85
CA SER A 296 -12.67 -8.96 -20.82
C SER A 296 -11.81 -8.28 -19.76
N THR A 297 -10.98 -9.04 -19.03
CA THR A 297 -10.06 -8.57 -17.97
C THR A 297 -8.64 -8.62 -18.49
#